data_AF-A0AAV3B3I1-F1
#
_entry.id   AF-A0AAV3B3I1-F1
#
_cell.length_a   1.000
_cell.length_b   1.000
_cell.length_c   1.000
_cell.angle_alpha   90.00
_cell.angle_beta   90.00
_cell.angle_gamma   90.00
#
_symmetry.space_group_name_H-M   'P 1'
#
loop_
_entity.id
_entity.type
_entity.pdbx_description
1 polymer ?
#
loop_
_entity_poly.entity_id
_entity_poly.type
_entity_poly.pdbx_seq_one_letter_code
_entity_poly.pdbx_strand_id
1 'polypeptide(L)'
;MALTSLLLRLNCAEYKNWMKAGYCLQILQSRLQGYIDVEMQRFHRQLRQNMAARQRHTCQCRSKGKQFQPNCAVCKEWKEHILNHHNNKNGEIHWGNCNPSLWPTHYWEVAKVIKCRNDLMHSSDMKVSSSWLDDFGQKIQELIYEFRHVPSLVNEADQIQEVLLTDWSVDNLSVYEVDGCVADGGENFCIRNSSLDGFSLNELEIQLVSQLLEELYLQKEENGALSEEDQDSVRKMKTFLTENQDLLPVFQDDLKKLEHLLS
;
A
#
# COMPACT_ATOMS: atom_id res chain seq x y z
N MET A 1 15.62 -24.98 -10.98
CA MET A 1 14.96 -23.97 -11.83
C MET A 1 14.41 -22.82 -11.00
N ALA A 2 13.65 -23.06 -9.93
CA ALA A 2 13.14 -22.01 -9.02
C ALA A 2 14.25 -21.13 -8.39
N LEU A 3 15.36 -21.71 -7.94
CA LEU A 3 16.50 -20.96 -7.38
C LEU A 3 17.11 -19.98 -8.39
N THR A 4 17.19 -20.38 -9.65
CA THR A 4 17.76 -19.57 -10.73
C THR A 4 16.82 -18.44 -11.13
N SER A 5 15.50 -18.68 -11.18
CA SER A 5 14.52 -17.62 -11.46
C SER A 5 14.48 -16.59 -10.33
N LEU A 6 14.55 -17.04 -9.07
CA LEU A 6 14.64 -16.18 -7.89
C LEU A 6 15.85 -15.25 -7.95
N LEU A 7 17.06 -15.79 -8.19
CA LEU A 7 18.28 -14.99 -8.31
C LEU A 7 18.21 -13.98 -9.47
N LEU A 8 17.64 -14.37 -10.61
CA LEU A 8 17.47 -13.48 -11.76
C LEU A 8 16.50 -12.34 -11.45
N ARG A 9 15.37 -12.63 -10.80
CA ARG A 9 14.39 -11.62 -10.38
C ARG A 9 15.00 -10.65 -9.38
N LEU A 10 15.63 -11.15 -8.32
CA LEU A 10 16.20 -10.32 -7.26
C LEU A 10 17.42 -9.51 -7.70
N ASN A 11 18.13 -9.93 -8.76
CA ASN A 11 19.20 -9.14 -9.35
C ASN A 11 18.76 -8.27 -10.54
N CYS A 12 17.48 -8.31 -10.94
CA CYS A 12 16.94 -7.39 -11.93
C CYS A 12 16.96 -5.97 -11.37
N ALA A 13 17.64 -5.05 -12.06
CA ALA A 13 17.82 -3.67 -11.59
C ALA A 13 16.48 -2.98 -11.30
N GLU A 14 15.52 -3.06 -12.21
CA GLU A 14 14.22 -2.40 -12.05
C GLU A 14 13.37 -3.01 -10.93
N TYR A 15 13.52 -4.32 -10.69
CA TYR A 15 12.84 -5.02 -9.60
C TYR A 15 13.43 -4.65 -8.24
N LYS A 16 14.77 -4.59 -8.15
CA LYS A 16 15.48 -4.08 -6.96
C LYS A 16 15.04 -2.67 -6.62
N ASN A 17 14.93 -1.79 -7.62
CA ASN A 17 14.47 -0.43 -7.42
C ASN A 17 13.03 -0.38 -6.88
N TRP A 18 12.15 -1.24 -7.39
CA TRP A 18 10.77 -1.34 -6.92
C TRP A 18 10.71 -1.79 -5.45
N MET A 19 11.49 -2.81 -5.08
CA MET A 19 11.60 -3.27 -3.69
C MET A 19 12.16 -2.19 -2.76
N LYS A 20 13.21 -1.48 -3.18
CA LYS A 20 13.77 -0.35 -2.43
C LYS A 20 12.74 0.74 -2.17
N ALA A 21 12.00 1.15 -3.21
CA ALA A 21 10.97 2.16 -3.09
C ALA A 21 9.84 1.71 -2.15
N GLY A 22 9.39 0.46 -2.28
CA GLY A 22 8.39 -0.13 -1.41
C GLY A 22 8.84 -0.17 0.05
N TYR A 23 10.09 -0.57 0.30
CA TYR A 23 10.64 -0.59 1.65
C TYR A 23 10.76 0.81 2.26
N CYS A 24 11.18 1.82 1.48
CA CYS A 24 11.18 3.21 1.93
C CYS A 24 9.78 3.67 2.36
N LEU A 25 8.74 3.32 1.58
CA LEU A 25 7.35 3.64 1.93
C LEU A 25 6.89 2.93 3.21
N GLN A 26 7.29 1.68 3.44
CA GLN A 26 6.98 0.96 4.68
C GLN A 26 7.65 1.60 5.90
N ILE A 27 8.91 2.02 5.77
CA ILE A 27 9.61 2.76 6.84
C ILE A 27 8.82 4.03 7.15
N LEU A 28 8.53 4.87 6.14
CA LEU A 28 7.76 6.10 6.33
C LEU A 28 6.39 5.86 6.96
N GLN A 29 5.63 4.88 6.44
CA GLN A 29 4.32 4.53 6.96
C GLN A 29 4.39 4.20 8.45
N SER A 30 5.32 3.31 8.84
CA SER A 30 5.46 2.87 10.24
C SER A 30 5.81 4.04 11.17
N ARG A 31 6.66 4.97 10.72
CA ARG A 31 7.12 6.12 11.51
C ARG A 31 6.11 7.25 11.60
N LEU A 32 5.34 7.45 10.54
CA LEU A 32 4.29 8.46 10.49
C LEU A 32 2.97 7.97 11.08
N GLN A 33 2.77 6.65 11.26
CA GLN A 33 1.50 6.08 11.70
C GLN A 33 0.95 6.75 12.97
N GLY A 34 1.79 6.94 14.00
CA GLY A 34 1.36 7.58 15.25
C GLY A 34 0.99 9.06 15.07
N TYR A 35 1.76 9.79 14.26
CA TYR A 35 1.48 11.19 13.94
C TYR A 35 0.18 11.32 13.13
N ILE A 36 0.02 10.53 12.07
CA ILE A 36 -1.18 10.48 11.22
C ILE A 36 -2.39 10.16 12.08
N ASP A 37 -2.29 9.21 13.00
CA ASP A 37 -3.41 8.83 13.86
C ASP A 37 -3.87 10.00 14.73
N VAL A 38 -2.92 10.70 15.39
CA VAL A 38 -3.21 11.87 16.22
C VAL A 38 -3.82 13.01 15.41
N GLU A 39 -3.25 13.33 14.24
CA GLU A 39 -3.74 14.41 13.40
C GLU A 39 -5.10 14.07 12.77
N MET A 40 -5.33 12.83 12.35
CA MET A 40 -6.64 12.41 11.84
C MET A 40 -7.72 12.43 12.92
N GLN A 41 -7.40 12.05 14.17
CA GLN A 41 -8.31 12.21 15.29
C GLN A 41 -8.59 13.69 15.59
N ARG A 42 -7.57 14.55 15.54
CA ARG A 42 -7.72 15.99 15.75
C ARG A 42 -8.61 16.62 14.69
N PHE A 43 -8.35 16.31 13.43
CA PHE A 43 -9.17 16.73 12.29
C PHE A 43 -10.62 16.25 12.44
N HIS A 44 -10.82 14.98 12.80
CA HIS A 44 -12.15 14.42 13.04
C HIS A 44 -12.91 15.15 14.16
N ARG A 45 -12.23 15.47 15.27
CA ARG A 45 -12.82 16.26 16.36
C ARG A 45 -13.23 17.65 15.88
N GLN A 46 -12.41 18.32 15.07
CA GLN A 46 -12.74 19.62 14.51
C GLN A 46 -13.97 19.55 13.59
N LEU A 47 -14.02 18.56 12.69
CA LEU A 47 -15.20 18.33 11.86
C LEU A 47 -16.45 18.18 12.71
N ARG A 48 -16.40 17.33 13.74
CA ARG A 48 -17.54 17.09 14.64
C ARG A 48 -17.99 18.33 15.42
N GLN A 49 -17.07 19.20 15.82
CA GLN A 49 -17.41 20.44 16.54
C GLN A 49 -18.17 21.42 15.66
N ASN A 50 -17.90 21.39 14.35
CA ASN A 50 -18.55 22.24 13.35
C ASN A 50 -19.89 21.69 12.86
N MET A 51 -20.27 20.46 13.23
CA MET A 51 -21.56 19.87 12.90
C MET A 51 -22.68 20.39 13.80
N ALA A 52 -23.78 20.83 13.19
CA ALA A 52 -25.04 21.13 13.85
C ALA A 52 -25.70 19.84 14.38
N ALA A 53 -25.63 18.73 13.63
CA ALA A 53 -26.18 17.45 14.05
C ALA A 53 -25.20 16.65 14.95
N ARG A 54 -25.29 16.85 16.27
CA ARG A 54 -24.37 16.26 17.27
C ARG A 54 -24.64 14.79 17.65
N GLN A 55 -25.59 14.11 17.01
CA GLN A 55 -26.12 12.84 17.52
C GLN A 55 -25.55 11.58 16.85
N ARG A 56 -25.46 10.51 17.67
CA ARG A 56 -25.44 9.13 17.18
C ARG A 56 -26.70 8.94 16.36
N HIS A 57 -26.55 8.90 15.04
CA HIS A 57 -27.66 8.75 14.12
C HIS A 57 -27.59 7.36 13.50
N THR A 58 -28.66 6.59 13.63
CA THR A 58 -28.83 5.36 12.86
C THR A 58 -29.23 5.77 11.45
N CYS A 59 -28.27 5.79 10.54
CA CYS A 59 -28.46 6.12 9.13
C CYS A 59 -28.49 4.82 8.31
N GLN A 60 -29.35 4.77 7.29
CA GLN A 60 -29.36 3.71 6.28
C GLN A 60 -28.76 4.17 4.94
N CYS A 61 -28.11 5.33 4.89
CA CYS A 61 -27.46 5.81 3.67
C CYS A 61 -26.30 4.88 3.32
N ARG A 62 -26.24 4.45 2.06
CA ARG A 62 -25.17 3.61 1.53
C ARG A 62 -24.42 4.39 0.46
N SER A 63 -23.11 4.32 0.52
CA SER A 63 -22.21 4.71 -0.55
C SER A 63 -21.91 3.50 -1.43
N LYS A 64 -21.67 3.73 -2.73
CA LYS A 64 -21.26 2.68 -3.66
C LYS A 64 -20.33 3.26 -4.72
N GLY A 65 -19.14 2.69 -4.84
CA GLY A 65 -18.10 3.17 -5.76
C GLY A 65 -17.92 4.68 -5.64
N LYS A 66 -18.09 5.40 -6.75
CA LYS A 66 -17.96 6.86 -6.83
C LYS A 66 -19.23 7.64 -6.45
N GLN A 67 -20.33 6.96 -6.12
CA GLN A 67 -21.63 7.59 -5.92
C GLN A 67 -22.06 7.58 -4.44
N PHE A 68 -22.47 8.76 -3.96
CA PHE A 68 -23.13 8.90 -2.67
C PHE A 68 -24.17 10.02 -2.70
N GLN A 69 -25.45 9.64 -2.64
CA GLN A 69 -26.58 10.58 -2.57
C GLN A 69 -27.32 10.37 -1.25
N PRO A 70 -26.87 11.03 -0.16
CA PRO A 70 -27.50 10.87 1.14
C PRO A 70 -28.90 11.47 1.18
N ASN A 71 -29.86 10.68 1.66
CA ASN A 71 -31.21 11.17 1.97
C ASN A 71 -31.32 11.70 3.41
N CYS A 72 -30.35 11.37 4.27
CA CYS A 72 -30.31 11.78 5.67
C CYS A 72 -29.60 13.14 5.84
N ALA A 73 -30.16 14.04 6.65
CA ALA A 73 -29.61 15.39 6.87
C ALA A 73 -28.18 15.34 7.43
N VAL A 74 -27.92 14.45 8.39
CA VAL A 74 -26.59 14.26 8.99
C VAL A 74 -25.55 13.83 7.95
N CYS A 75 -25.92 12.90 7.08
CA CYS A 75 -25.07 12.38 6.01
C CYS A 75 -24.78 13.42 4.94
N LYS A 76 -25.74 14.31 4.65
CA LYS A 76 -25.56 15.47 3.76
C LYS A 76 -24.54 16.43 4.34
N GLU A 77 -24.68 16.75 5.63
CA GLU A 77 -23.77 17.63 6.36
C GLU A 77 -22.33 17.06 6.39
N TRP A 78 -22.18 15.78 6.74
CA TRP A 78 -20.88 15.08 6.65
C TRP A 78 -20.27 15.15 5.26
N LYS A 79 -21.05 14.82 4.22
CA LYS A 79 -20.58 14.88 2.83
C LYS A 79 -20.06 16.28 2.48
N GLU A 80 -20.79 17.32 2.85
CA GLU A 80 -20.41 18.71 2.58
C GLU A 80 -19.11 19.10 3.29
N HIS A 81 -18.98 18.80 4.58
CA HIS A 81 -17.75 19.07 5.32
C HIS A 81 -16.54 18.29 4.78
N ILE A 82 -16.71 17.01 4.44
CA ILE A 82 -15.65 16.20 3.82
C ILE A 82 -15.20 16.83 2.50
N LEU A 83 -16.14 17.22 1.64
CA LEU A 83 -15.85 17.86 0.36
C LEU A 83 -15.14 19.21 0.51
N ASN A 84 -15.52 20.01 1.51
CA ASN A 84 -14.89 21.30 1.77
C ASN A 84 -13.40 21.19 2.13
N HIS A 85 -13.00 20.07 2.73
CA HIS A 85 -11.62 19.76 3.11
C HIS A 85 -10.89 18.86 2.11
N HIS A 86 -11.51 18.50 0.99
CA HIS A 86 -10.86 17.70 -0.04
C HIS A 86 -10.00 18.58 -0.96
N ASN A 87 -8.71 18.26 -1.09
CA ASN A 87 -7.76 19.03 -1.92
C ASN A 87 -8.08 18.96 -3.42
N ASN A 88 -8.80 17.93 -3.86
CA ASN A 88 -9.29 17.81 -5.23
C ASN A 88 -10.82 17.93 -5.27
N LYS A 89 -11.36 19.15 -5.14
CA LYS A 89 -12.82 19.39 -5.07
C LYS A 89 -13.59 18.91 -6.30
N ASN A 90 -12.91 18.79 -7.44
CA ASN A 90 -13.46 18.31 -8.71
C ASN A 90 -13.03 16.87 -9.04
N GLY A 91 -12.29 16.23 -8.14
CA GLY A 91 -11.80 14.87 -8.30
C GLY A 91 -12.89 13.83 -8.03
N GLU A 92 -12.67 12.64 -8.55
CA GLU A 92 -13.52 11.50 -8.21
C GLU A 92 -13.27 11.07 -6.76
N ILE A 93 -14.36 10.92 -5.99
CA ILE A 93 -14.28 10.46 -4.60
C ILE A 93 -14.92 9.08 -4.52
N HIS A 94 -14.13 8.12 -4.03
CA HIS A 94 -14.53 6.72 -3.87
C HIS A 94 -15.29 6.53 -2.56
N TRP A 95 -16.52 7.04 -2.51
CA TRP A 95 -17.40 6.94 -1.33
C TRP A 95 -17.63 5.50 -0.87
N GLY A 96 -17.57 4.52 -1.79
CA GLY A 96 -17.73 3.10 -1.49
C GLY A 96 -16.72 2.54 -0.48
N ASN A 97 -15.59 3.21 -0.29
CA ASN A 97 -14.54 2.78 0.64
C ASN A 97 -14.88 3.06 2.11
N CYS A 98 -15.91 3.88 2.37
CA CYS A 98 -16.29 4.24 3.72
C CYS A 98 -17.72 3.82 4.03
N ASN A 99 -18.01 3.73 5.33
CA ASN A 99 -19.34 3.55 5.86
C ASN A 99 -19.84 4.87 6.49
N PRO A 100 -20.79 5.58 5.85
CA PRO A 100 -21.30 6.86 6.35
C PRO A 100 -21.89 6.81 7.76
N SER A 101 -22.42 5.65 8.18
CA SER A 101 -22.95 5.49 9.54
C SER A 101 -21.88 5.55 10.63
N LEU A 102 -20.62 5.31 10.26
CA LEU A 102 -19.47 5.30 11.16
C LEU A 102 -18.71 6.63 11.18
N TRP A 103 -18.97 7.56 10.24
CA TRP A 103 -18.31 8.88 10.23
C TRP A 103 -18.37 9.64 11.55
N PRO A 104 -19.45 9.62 12.35
CA PRO A 104 -19.46 10.33 13.64
C PRO A 104 -18.54 9.75 14.71
N THR A 105 -18.18 8.46 14.62
CA THR A 105 -17.46 7.74 15.67
C THR A 105 -16.08 7.23 15.26
N HIS A 106 -15.83 7.01 13.98
CA HIS A 106 -14.59 6.46 13.46
C HIS A 106 -13.92 7.45 12.49
N TYR A 107 -12.82 8.05 12.91
CA TYR A 107 -12.07 9.02 12.11
C TYR A 107 -11.47 8.41 10.84
N TRP A 108 -11.09 7.12 10.88
CA TRP A 108 -10.59 6.41 9.70
C TRP A 108 -11.63 6.29 8.57
N GLU A 109 -12.93 6.25 8.89
CA GLU A 109 -13.98 6.23 7.87
C GLU A 109 -14.09 7.55 7.10
N VAL A 110 -13.65 8.65 7.71
CA VAL A 110 -13.49 9.95 7.04
C VAL A 110 -12.18 10.01 6.26
N ALA A 111 -11.11 9.39 6.75
CA ALA A 111 -9.83 9.33 6.03
C ALA A 111 -9.93 8.57 4.71
N LYS A 112 -10.71 7.47 4.68
CA LYS A 112 -10.86 6.59 3.49
C LYS A 112 -11.39 7.31 2.24
N VAL A 113 -12.14 8.40 2.39
CA VAL A 113 -12.63 9.22 1.26
C VAL A 113 -11.65 10.31 0.83
N ILE A 114 -10.58 10.53 1.60
CA ILE A 114 -9.50 11.49 1.31
C ILE A 114 -8.25 10.76 0.76
N LYS A 115 -8.21 9.42 0.86
CA LYS A 115 -7.03 8.61 0.50
C LYS A 115 -6.62 8.86 -0.96
N CYS A 116 -5.38 9.33 -1.15
CA CYS A 116 -4.71 9.36 -2.45
C CYS A 116 -3.98 8.03 -2.67
N ARG A 117 -4.02 7.49 -3.89
CA ARG A 117 -3.19 6.36 -4.32
C ARG A 117 -1.78 6.85 -4.65
N ASN A 118 -0.78 5.98 -4.50
CA ASN A 118 0.60 6.29 -4.90
C ASN A 118 0.96 5.58 -6.21
N ASP A 119 1.86 6.17 -6.98
CA ASP A 119 2.25 5.67 -8.31
C ASP A 119 3.03 4.35 -8.26
N LEU A 120 3.69 4.03 -7.13
CA LEU A 120 4.46 2.79 -7.00
C LEU A 120 3.56 1.56 -7.04
N MET A 121 2.39 1.62 -6.39
CA MET A 121 1.39 0.55 -6.43
C MET A 121 0.65 0.47 -7.77
N HIS A 122 0.89 1.41 -8.69
CA HIS A 122 0.41 1.36 -10.07
C HIS A 122 1.42 0.76 -11.05
N SER A 123 2.65 0.44 -10.62
CA SER A 123 3.59 -0.34 -11.45
C SER A 123 3.14 -1.80 -11.47
N SER A 124 2.29 -2.14 -12.45
CA SER A 124 1.77 -3.49 -12.65
C SER A 124 2.84 -4.53 -13.00
N ASP A 125 4.03 -4.07 -13.41
CA ASP A 125 5.18 -4.91 -13.73
C ASP A 125 6.16 -5.07 -12.55
N MET A 126 5.89 -4.46 -11.38
CA MET A 126 6.76 -4.46 -10.19
C MET A 126 8.19 -4.02 -10.50
N LYS A 127 8.31 -3.07 -11.43
CA LYS A 127 9.57 -2.58 -11.98
C LYS A 127 9.54 -1.06 -12.04
N VAL A 128 10.62 -0.42 -11.64
CA VAL A 128 10.81 1.02 -11.81
C VAL A 128 12.24 1.33 -12.27
N SER A 129 12.38 2.30 -13.17
CA SER A 129 13.68 2.69 -13.69
C SER A 129 14.54 3.36 -12.61
N SER A 130 15.86 3.41 -12.81
CA SER A 130 16.74 4.11 -11.88
C SER A 130 16.46 5.62 -11.84
N SER A 131 16.14 6.24 -12.97
CA SER A 131 15.76 7.66 -13.00
C SER A 131 14.50 7.94 -12.19
N TRP A 132 13.52 7.02 -12.24
CA TRP A 132 12.33 7.13 -11.42
C TRP A 132 12.66 6.97 -9.94
N LEU A 133 13.56 6.05 -9.58
CA LEU A 133 14.00 5.86 -8.20
C LEU A 133 14.73 7.08 -7.64
N ASP A 134 15.53 7.76 -8.47
CA ASP A 134 16.22 9.00 -8.11
C ASP A 134 15.20 10.12 -7.82
N ASP A 135 14.24 10.33 -8.71
CA ASP A 135 13.15 11.31 -8.52
C ASP A 135 12.30 10.98 -7.28
N PHE A 136 12.00 9.69 -7.07
CA PHE A 136 11.32 9.20 -5.87
C PHE A 136 12.13 9.51 -4.62
N GLY A 137 13.44 9.21 -4.62
CA GLY A 137 14.34 9.49 -3.51
C GLY A 137 14.33 10.97 -3.14
N GLN A 138 14.38 11.87 -4.12
CA GLN A 138 14.28 13.30 -3.88
C GLN A 138 12.95 13.70 -3.20
N LYS A 139 11.81 13.22 -3.72
CA LYS A 139 10.49 13.51 -3.14
C LYS A 139 10.37 13.00 -1.70
N ILE A 140 10.95 11.84 -1.41
CA ILE A 140 10.96 11.27 -0.06
C ILE A 140 11.79 12.15 0.88
N GLN A 141 12.95 12.64 0.45
CA GLN A 141 13.75 13.56 1.26
C GLN A 141 13.04 14.90 1.51
N GLU A 142 12.34 15.44 0.52
CA GLU A 142 11.50 16.63 0.68
C GLU A 142 10.39 16.40 1.72
N LEU A 143 9.70 15.26 1.64
CA LEU A 143 8.67 14.87 2.62
C LEU A 143 9.28 14.74 4.03
N ILE A 144 10.40 14.05 4.18
CA ILE A 144 11.09 13.89 5.47
C ILE A 144 11.45 15.25 6.06
N TYR A 145 11.92 16.18 5.23
CA TYR A 145 12.25 17.52 5.67
C TYR A 145 11.02 18.31 6.16
N GLU A 146 9.87 18.20 5.48
CA GLU A 146 8.60 18.81 5.94
C GLU A 146 8.17 18.25 7.31
N PHE A 147 8.34 16.94 7.50
CA PHE A 147 8.00 16.23 8.73
C PHE A 147 9.13 16.17 9.76
N ARG A 148 10.19 16.99 9.63
CA ARG A 148 11.33 17.05 10.60
C ARG A 148 10.93 17.36 12.05
N HIS A 149 9.73 17.88 12.24
CA HIS A 149 9.15 18.17 13.55
C HIS A 149 8.57 16.91 14.24
N VAL A 150 8.47 15.79 13.52
CA VAL A 150 8.01 14.48 14.02
C VAL A 150 9.23 13.69 14.51
N PRO A 151 9.38 13.46 15.83
CA PRO A 151 10.60 12.86 16.39
C PRO A 151 10.89 11.44 15.87
N SER A 152 9.85 10.67 15.52
CA SER A 152 9.96 9.30 15.01
C SER A 152 10.45 9.21 13.55
N LEU A 153 10.72 10.33 12.89
CA LEU A 153 11.20 10.37 11.51
C LEU A 153 12.65 10.88 11.40
N VAL A 154 13.17 11.53 12.45
CA VAL A 154 14.48 12.21 12.43
C VAL A 154 15.64 11.21 12.33
N ASN A 155 15.55 10.05 12.96
CA ASN A 155 16.63 9.05 12.94
C ASN A 155 16.58 8.17 11.68
N GLU A 156 15.44 8.17 10.99
CA GLU A 156 15.12 7.25 9.90
C GLU A 156 15.36 7.86 8.51
N ALA A 157 15.60 9.18 8.45
CA ALA A 157 16.07 9.85 7.25
C ALA A 157 17.36 9.21 6.71
N ASP A 158 18.30 8.95 7.63
CA ASP A 158 19.58 8.29 7.32
C ASP A 158 19.36 6.84 6.86
N GLN A 159 18.43 6.11 7.50
CA GLN A 159 18.08 4.74 7.12
C GLN A 159 17.49 4.68 5.70
N ILE A 160 16.58 5.59 5.35
CA ILE A 160 15.99 5.64 4.01
C ILE A 160 17.06 6.00 2.97
N GLN A 161 17.95 6.94 3.30
CA GLN A 161 19.05 7.29 2.41
C GLN A 161 19.99 6.11 2.19
N GLU A 162 20.28 5.35 3.24
CA GLU A 162 21.08 4.12 3.18
C GLU A 162 20.42 3.06 2.30
N VAL A 163 19.10 2.84 2.42
CA VAL A 163 18.34 1.91 1.57
C VAL A 163 18.47 2.27 0.09
N LEU A 164 18.33 3.55 -0.25
CA LEU A 164 18.38 4.02 -1.62
C LEU A 164 19.78 3.84 -2.23
N LEU A 165 20.84 4.15 -1.47
CA LEU A 165 22.22 4.13 -1.93
C LEU A 165 22.88 2.73 -1.92
N THR A 166 22.47 1.85 -1.00
CA THR A 166 23.07 0.53 -0.81
C THR A 166 22.86 -0.37 -2.03
N ASP A 167 23.86 -1.17 -2.42
CA ASP A 167 23.64 -2.19 -3.45
C ASP A 167 22.84 -3.37 -2.87
N TRP A 168 21.79 -3.75 -3.59
CA TRP A 168 20.89 -4.86 -3.26
C TRP A 168 21.18 -6.11 -4.09
N SER A 169 22.35 -6.18 -4.73
CA SER A 169 22.80 -7.38 -5.45
C SER A 169 22.91 -8.58 -4.50
N VAL A 170 22.46 -9.73 -4.99
CA VAL A 170 22.44 -11.00 -4.25
C VAL A 170 23.47 -11.93 -4.89
N ASP A 171 24.58 -12.14 -4.19
CA ASP A 171 25.72 -12.91 -4.71
C ASP A 171 25.55 -14.43 -4.52
N ASN A 172 24.91 -14.89 -3.42
CA ASN A 172 24.67 -16.31 -3.15
C ASN A 172 23.41 -16.51 -2.27
N LEU A 173 22.58 -17.50 -2.63
CA LEU A 173 21.51 -17.99 -1.77
C LEU A 173 22.07 -18.99 -0.76
N SER A 174 21.95 -18.68 0.52
CA SER A 174 22.27 -19.64 1.57
C SER A 174 20.99 -20.30 2.08
N VAL A 175 20.81 -21.58 1.77
CA VAL A 175 19.74 -22.40 2.35
C VAL A 175 20.23 -22.85 3.72
N TYR A 176 19.65 -22.31 4.79
CA TYR A 176 19.84 -22.83 6.15
C TYR A 176 18.48 -23.27 6.70
N GLU A 177 18.45 -24.38 7.42
CA GLU A 177 17.35 -24.65 8.35
C GLU A 177 17.43 -23.58 9.44
N VAL A 178 16.46 -22.66 9.47
CA VAL A 178 16.33 -21.73 10.58
C VAL A 178 15.84 -22.52 11.78
N ASP A 179 16.70 -22.70 12.78
CA ASP A 179 16.35 -23.33 14.05
C ASP A 179 15.24 -22.50 14.72
N GLY A 180 14.00 -22.99 14.68
CA GLY A 180 12.82 -22.34 15.25
C GLY A 180 11.68 -22.00 14.30
N CYS A 181 11.83 -22.14 12.97
CA CYS A 181 10.74 -21.93 12.02
C CYS A 181 10.21 -23.26 11.48
N VAL A 182 9.31 -23.90 12.21
CA VAL A 182 8.54 -25.04 11.68
C VAL A 182 7.49 -24.49 10.72
N ALA A 183 7.83 -24.41 9.44
CA ALA A 183 6.84 -24.35 8.38
C ALA A 183 6.86 -25.67 7.62
N ASP A 184 5.70 -26.30 7.61
CA ASP A 184 5.37 -27.58 7.01
C ASP A 184 5.88 -27.70 5.57
N GLY A 185 6.93 -28.49 5.34
CA GLY A 185 7.30 -29.05 4.03
C GLY A 185 7.80 -28.10 2.93
N GLY A 186 8.18 -26.85 3.22
CA GLY A 186 8.74 -25.90 2.23
C GLY A 186 10.24 -25.67 2.39
N GLU A 187 10.99 -25.62 1.27
CA GLU A 187 12.36 -25.10 1.26
C GLU A 187 12.33 -23.60 1.63
N ASN A 188 12.67 -23.25 2.87
CA ASN A 188 12.75 -21.85 3.29
C ASN A 188 14.07 -21.22 2.81
N PHE A 189 13.99 -20.27 1.88
CA PHE A 189 15.14 -19.51 1.39
C PHE A 189 15.33 -18.22 2.22
N CYS A 190 16.46 -18.10 2.93
CA CYS A 190 16.90 -16.81 3.45
C CYS A 190 17.83 -16.14 2.44
N ILE A 191 17.34 -15.12 1.73
CA ILE A 191 18.19 -14.26 0.91
C ILE A 191 18.84 -13.22 1.83
N ARG A 192 20.14 -13.37 2.07
CA ARG A 192 20.92 -12.35 2.77
C ARG A 192 21.53 -11.38 1.77
N ASN A 193 21.36 -10.09 2.03
CA ASN A 193 22.27 -9.06 1.55
C ASN A 193 23.27 -8.78 2.68
N SER A 194 24.57 -8.86 2.40
CA SER A 194 25.63 -8.60 3.41
C SER A 194 25.58 -7.19 4.00
N SER A 195 24.90 -6.26 3.33
CA SER A 195 24.73 -4.86 3.73
C SER A 195 23.43 -4.60 4.50
N LEU A 196 22.53 -5.58 4.62
CA LEU A 196 21.23 -5.46 5.30
C LEU A 196 21.14 -6.52 6.42
N ASP A 197 21.94 -6.36 7.47
CA ASP A 197 21.98 -7.32 8.57
C ASP A 197 20.63 -7.31 9.33
N GLY A 198 20.00 -8.47 9.47
CA GLY A 198 18.69 -8.62 10.14
C GLY A 198 17.44 -8.43 9.28
N PHE A 199 17.56 -8.26 7.96
CA PHE A 199 16.43 -8.07 7.04
C PHE A 199 16.26 -9.24 6.07
N SER A 200 15.04 -9.78 5.96
CA SER A 200 14.70 -10.83 5.00
C SER A 200 14.10 -10.23 3.72
N LEU A 201 14.84 -10.30 2.61
CA LEU A 201 14.34 -9.82 1.31
C LEU A 201 13.10 -10.58 0.84
N ASN A 202 12.98 -11.87 1.17
CA ASN A 202 11.81 -12.68 0.86
C ASN A 202 10.55 -12.17 1.58
N GLU A 203 10.69 -11.84 2.87
CA GLU A 203 9.57 -11.32 3.66
C GLU A 203 9.11 -9.95 3.14
N LEU A 204 10.06 -9.09 2.78
CA LEU A 204 9.73 -7.81 2.12
C LEU A 204 8.97 -8.03 0.83
N GLU A 205 9.49 -8.90 -0.04
CA GLU A 205 8.87 -9.20 -1.33
C GLU A 205 7.43 -9.69 -1.16
N ILE A 206 7.20 -10.64 -0.25
CA ILE A 206 5.87 -11.13 0.10
C ILE A 206 4.96 -9.98 0.57
N GLN A 207 5.45 -9.09 1.44
CA GLN A 207 4.66 -7.97 1.92
C GLN A 207 4.29 -6.98 0.79
N LEU A 208 5.24 -6.65 -0.08
CA LEU A 208 5.00 -5.71 -1.17
C LEU A 208 4.04 -6.30 -2.23
N VAL A 209 4.20 -7.59 -2.56
CA VAL A 209 3.27 -8.30 -3.46
C VAL A 209 1.87 -8.38 -2.85
N SER A 210 1.76 -8.64 -1.54
CA SER A 210 0.47 -8.65 -0.83
C SER A 210 -0.21 -7.27 -0.92
N GLN A 211 0.53 -6.19 -0.69
CA GLN A 211 -0.01 -4.83 -0.81
C GLN A 211 -0.46 -4.50 -2.24
N LEU A 212 0.25 -4.99 -3.25
CA LEU A 212 -0.14 -4.80 -4.66
C LEU A 212 -1.42 -5.56 -5.00
N LEU A 213 -1.57 -6.79 -4.49
CA LEU A 213 -2.80 -7.57 -4.65
C LEU A 213 -4.00 -6.89 -3.98
N GLU A 214 -3.83 -6.39 -2.75
CA GLU A 214 -4.88 -5.64 -2.05
C GLU A 214 -5.33 -4.42 -2.86
N GLU A 215 -4.40 -3.69 -3.46
CA GLU A 215 -4.72 -2.52 -4.28
C GLU A 215 -5.52 -2.90 -5.54
N LEU A 216 -5.14 -3.99 -6.23
CA LEU A 216 -5.88 -4.51 -7.39
C LEU A 216 -7.30 -4.95 -7.00
N TYR A 217 -7.48 -5.55 -5.83
CA TYR A 217 -8.80 -5.96 -5.33
C TYR A 217 -9.68 -4.75 -5.00
N LEU A 218 -9.10 -3.72 -4.38
CA LEU A 218 -9.80 -2.46 -4.10
C LEU A 218 -10.27 -1.77 -5.39
N GLN A 219 -9.45 -1.77 -6.44
CA GLN A 219 -9.84 -1.21 -7.75
C GLN A 219 -11.08 -1.90 -8.34
N LYS A 220 -11.16 -3.24 -8.23
CA LYS A 220 -12.35 -4.00 -8.65
C LYS A 220 -13.58 -3.60 -7.86
N GLU A 221 -13.48 -3.55 -6.53
CA GLU A 221 -14.60 -3.22 -5.66
C GLU A 221 -15.16 -1.82 -5.94
N GLU A 222 -14.29 -0.86 -6.24
CA GLU A 222 -14.65 0.53 -6.52
C GLU A 222 -15.34 0.71 -7.89
N ASN A 223 -14.77 0.12 -8.94
CA ASN A 223 -15.19 0.34 -10.33
C ASN A 223 -16.27 -0.65 -10.79
N GLY A 224 -16.45 -1.76 -10.08
CA GLY A 224 -17.40 -2.84 -10.39
C GLY A 224 -16.96 -3.68 -11.59
N ALA A 225 -16.76 -3.03 -12.75
CA ALA A 225 -16.09 -3.60 -13.91
C ALA A 225 -14.62 -3.14 -13.93
N LEU A 226 -13.71 -4.03 -14.31
CA LEU A 226 -12.30 -3.67 -14.51
C LEU A 226 -12.17 -2.93 -15.84
N SER A 227 -11.47 -1.80 -15.84
CA SER A 227 -11.04 -1.15 -17.09
C SER A 227 -10.07 -2.05 -17.85
N GLU A 228 -9.77 -1.73 -19.12
CA GLU A 228 -8.78 -2.50 -19.88
C GLU A 228 -7.39 -2.46 -19.24
N GLU A 229 -7.03 -1.32 -18.63
CA GLU A 229 -5.77 -1.13 -17.90
C GLU A 229 -5.74 -1.96 -16.60
N ASP A 230 -6.85 -1.99 -15.86
CA ASP A 230 -6.94 -2.83 -14.65
C ASP A 230 -6.87 -4.31 -15.01
N GLN A 231 -7.50 -4.73 -16.12
CA GLN A 231 -7.41 -6.11 -16.61
C GLN A 231 -5.99 -6.47 -17.03
N ASP A 232 -5.26 -5.57 -17.68
CA ASP A 232 -3.86 -5.77 -18.02
C ASP A 232 -3.01 -5.94 -16.75
N SER A 233 -3.24 -5.11 -15.74
CA SER A 233 -2.55 -5.19 -14.45
C SER A 233 -2.82 -6.51 -13.72
N VAL A 234 -4.07 -6.98 -13.73
CA VAL A 234 -4.46 -8.29 -13.17
C VAL A 234 -3.80 -9.45 -13.94
N ARG A 235 -3.71 -9.36 -15.27
CA ARG A 235 -3.00 -10.38 -16.09
C ARG A 235 -1.50 -10.40 -15.79
N LYS A 236 -0.86 -9.23 -15.68
CA LYS A 236 0.57 -9.12 -15.33
C LYS A 236 0.87 -9.73 -13.97
N MET A 237 0.05 -9.43 -12.95
CA MET A 237 0.17 -10.03 -11.62
C MET A 237 -0.02 -11.56 -11.67
N LYS A 238 -1.03 -12.04 -12.41
CA LYS A 238 -1.24 -13.49 -12.59
C LYS A 238 -0.02 -14.16 -13.22
N THR A 239 0.51 -13.59 -14.29
CA THR A 239 1.72 -14.09 -14.98
C THR A 239 2.90 -14.11 -14.02
N PHE A 240 3.14 -13.02 -13.29
CA PHE A 240 4.22 -12.94 -12.30
C PHE A 240 4.15 -14.04 -11.25
N LEU A 241 2.99 -14.27 -10.63
CA LEU A 241 2.83 -15.33 -9.63
C LEU A 241 3.01 -16.73 -10.23
N THR A 242 2.60 -16.93 -11.49
CA THR A 242 2.75 -18.22 -12.19
C THR A 242 4.22 -18.52 -12.54
N GLU A 243 4.99 -17.49 -12.91
CA GLU A 243 6.41 -17.62 -13.29
C GLU A 243 7.34 -17.78 -12.08
N ASN A 244 6.94 -17.27 -10.90
CA ASN A 244 7.74 -17.30 -9.68
C ASN A 244 7.21 -18.35 -8.69
N GLN A 245 7.59 -19.61 -8.90
CA GLN A 245 7.07 -20.76 -8.16
C GLN A 245 7.34 -20.71 -6.65
N ASP A 246 8.38 -20.01 -6.23
CA ASP A 246 8.73 -19.77 -4.82
C ASP A 246 7.64 -18.98 -4.07
N LEU A 247 6.87 -18.14 -4.77
CA LEU A 247 5.79 -17.34 -4.19
C LEU A 247 4.44 -18.08 -4.18
N LEU A 248 4.28 -19.13 -4.99
CA LEU A 248 3.00 -19.83 -5.15
C LEU A 248 2.44 -20.42 -3.85
N PRO A 249 3.22 -21.02 -2.93
CA PRO A 249 2.68 -21.52 -1.67
C PRO A 249 2.00 -20.44 -0.83
N VAL A 250 2.49 -19.19 -0.90
CA VAL A 250 1.96 -18.06 -0.16
C VAL A 250 0.71 -17.48 -0.83
N PHE A 251 0.72 -17.38 -2.17
CA PHE A 251 -0.32 -16.67 -2.94
C PHE A 251 -1.27 -17.58 -3.74
N GLN A 252 -1.36 -18.86 -3.39
CA GLN A 252 -2.18 -19.82 -4.14
C GLN A 252 -3.66 -19.40 -4.23
N ASP A 253 -4.21 -18.87 -3.14
CA ASP A 253 -5.61 -18.42 -3.12
C ASP A 253 -5.81 -17.11 -3.86
N ASP A 254 -4.83 -16.20 -3.81
CA ASP A 254 -4.86 -14.95 -4.57
C ASP A 254 -4.75 -15.20 -6.07
N LEU A 255 -4.00 -16.22 -6.50
CA LEU A 255 -3.97 -16.64 -7.90
C LEU A 255 -5.36 -17.04 -8.39
N LYS A 256 -6.12 -17.84 -7.62
CA LYS A 256 -7.50 -18.20 -7.95
C LYS A 256 -8.42 -16.98 -7.99
N LYS A 257 -8.26 -16.04 -7.05
CA LYS A 257 -9.05 -14.79 -7.03
C LYS A 257 -8.78 -13.97 -8.29
N LEU A 258 -7.52 -13.82 -8.72
CA LEU A 258 -7.17 -13.10 -9.96
C LEU A 258 -7.82 -13.74 -11.20
N GLU A 259 -7.93 -15.08 -11.24
CA GLU A 259 -8.65 -15.76 -12.32
C GLU A 259 -10.14 -15.41 -12.37
N HIS A 260 -10.78 -15.38 -11.20
CA HIS A 260 -12.19 -14.96 -11.09
C HIS A 260 -12.41 -13.48 -11.44
N LEU A 261 -11.38 -12.64 -11.33
CA LEU A 261 -11.48 -11.23 -11.73
C LEU A 261 -11.48 -11.03 -13.25
N LEU A 262 -10.85 -11.96 -13.97
CA LEU A 262 -10.72 -11.94 -15.44
C LEU A 262 -11.84 -12.69 -16.17
N SER A 263 -12.65 -13.47 -15.45
CA SER A 263 -13.84 -14.17 -15.98
C SER A 263 -15.09 -13.29 -16.01
#